data_AF-A0A936SK57-F1
#
_entry.id   AF-A0A936SK57-F1
#
_cell.length_a   1.000
_cell.length_b   1.000
_cell.length_c   1.000
_cell.angle_alpha   90.00
_cell.angle_beta   90.00
_cell.angle_gamma   90.00
#
_symmetry.space_group_name_H-M   'P 1'
#
loop_
_entity.id
_entity.type
_entity.pdbx_description
1 polymer ?
#
loop_
_entity_poly.entity_id
_entity_poly.type
_entity_poly.pdbx_seq_one_letter_code
_entity_poly.pdbx_strand_id
1 'polypeptide(L)'
;MGSINDIAADIKLVTADLKDGKGTAGKFLKDEKLYDDAREAISRFNSTTARIESILSDAQAGKGTLGRFVTDETLFNNLNQTASNINQFSSEGTKFLYDFRQNPKKFLRIKLAIF
;
A
#
# COMPACT_ATOMS: atom_id res chain seq x y z
N MET A 1 33.76 12.86 50.28
CA MET A 1 34.46 12.00 49.30
C MET A 1 33.80 10.61 49.15
N GLY A 2 32.49 10.43 49.44
CA GLY A 2 31.84 9.10 49.40
C GLY A 2 31.20 8.73 48.06
N SER A 3 30.59 9.71 47.37
CA SER A 3 29.68 9.45 46.25
C SER A 3 30.31 8.76 45.03
N ILE A 4 31.60 8.98 44.77
CA ILE A 4 32.30 8.34 43.64
C ILE A 4 32.59 6.86 43.92
N ASN A 5 32.89 6.52 45.18
CA ASN A 5 33.16 5.13 45.57
C ASN A 5 31.87 4.30 45.58
N ASP A 6 30.75 4.91 45.99
CA ASP A 6 29.45 4.24 46.00
C ASP A 6 28.99 3.94 44.55
N ILE A 7 29.12 4.89 43.63
CA ILE A 7 28.84 4.69 42.19
C ILE A 7 29.72 3.58 41.61
N ALA A 8 31.00 3.54 41.97
CA ALA A 8 31.91 2.50 41.51
C ALA A 8 31.53 1.11 42.02
N ALA A 9 31.03 1.02 43.26
CA ALA A 9 30.54 -0.23 43.85
C ALA A 9 29.26 -0.72 43.16
N ASP A 10 28.31 0.18 42.90
CA ASP A 10 27.06 -0.16 42.22
C ASP A 10 27.29 -0.62 40.78
N ILE A 11 28.16 0.07 40.03
CA ILE A 11 28.54 -0.35 38.67
C ILE A 11 29.19 -1.73 38.69
N LYS A 12 30.01 -2.03 39.70
CA LYS A 12 30.65 -3.34 39.84
C LYS A 12 29.63 -4.45 40.09
N LEU A 13 28.61 -4.19 40.91
CA LEU A 13 27.51 -5.12 41.18
C LEU A 13 26.68 -5.37 39.92
N VAL A 14 26.26 -4.31 39.22
CA VAL A 14 25.49 -4.43 37.96
C VAL A 14 26.29 -5.21 36.92
N THR A 15 27.58 -4.92 36.77
CA THR A 15 28.45 -5.61 35.80
C THR A 15 28.66 -7.08 36.18
N ALA A 16 28.76 -7.40 37.47
CA ALA A 16 28.85 -8.77 37.95
C ALA A 16 27.55 -9.54 37.65
N ASP A 17 26.39 -8.96 37.94
CA ASP A 17 25.10 -9.57 37.65
C ASP A 17 24.87 -9.78 36.14
N LEU A 18 25.31 -8.83 35.30
CA LEU A 18 25.29 -8.99 33.84
C LEU A 18 26.18 -10.15 33.37
N LYS A 19 27.42 -10.24 33.88
CA LYS A 19 28.36 -11.31 33.54
C LYS A 19 27.84 -12.68 33.97
N ASP A 20 27.16 -12.74 35.11
CA ASP A 20 26.55 -13.96 35.65
C ASP A 20 25.21 -14.31 34.99
N GLY A 21 24.76 -13.50 34.03
CA GLY A 21 23.55 -13.77 33.27
C GLY A 21 22.25 -13.47 34.03
N LYS A 22 22.31 -12.67 35.10
CA LYS A 22 21.13 -12.28 35.88
C LYS A 22 20.37 -11.14 35.19
N GLY A 23 19.06 -11.12 35.41
CA GLY A 23 18.15 -10.18 34.75
C GLY A 23 18.01 -10.45 33.25
N THR A 24 17.19 -9.68 32.56
CA THR A 24 16.97 -9.84 31.12
C THR A 24 18.24 -9.57 30.32
N ALA A 25 18.94 -8.46 30.60
CA ALA A 25 20.17 -8.09 29.92
C ALA A 25 21.30 -9.11 30.08
N GLY A 26 21.50 -9.68 31.29
CA GLY A 26 22.48 -10.74 31.50
C GLY A 26 22.11 -12.03 30.76
N LYS A 27 20.83 -12.43 30.80
CA LYS A 27 20.34 -13.60 30.04
C LYS A 27 20.55 -13.42 28.53
N PHE A 28 20.26 -12.22 28.01
CA PHE A 28 20.50 -11.87 26.61
C PHE A 28 21.99 -11.97 26.24
N LEU A 29 22.91 -11.47 27.07
CA LEU A 29 24.35 -11.52 26.81
C LEU A 29 24.93 -12.95 26.82
N LYS A 30 24.28 -13.87 27.53
CA LYS A 30 24.72 -15.27 27.67
C LYS A 30 24.10 -16.21 26.63
N ASP A 31 23.10 -15.75 25.87
CA ASP A 31 22.37 -16.61 24.95
C ASP A 31 23.07 -16.69 23.59
N GLU A 32 23.78 -17.80 23.36
CA GLU A 32 24.42 -18.09 22.08
C GLU A 32 23.40 -18.21 20.94
N LYS A 33 22.15 -18.63 21.22
CA LYS A 33 21.10 -18.73 20.18
C LYS A 33 20.65 -17.36 19.67
N LEU A 34 20.78 -16.31 20.47
CA LEU A 34 20.40 -14.96 20.05
C LEU A 34 21.23 -14.49 18.85
N TYR A 35 22.52 -14.82 18.81
CA TYR A 35 23.38 -14.47 17.69
C TYR A 35 22.90 -15.15 16.40
N ASP A 36 22.57 -16.43 16.48
CA ASP A 36 22.06 -17.21 15.36
C ASP A 36 20.69 -16.73 14.90
N ASP A 37 19.76 -16.48 15.85
CA ASP A 37 18.43 -15.95 15.57
C ASP A 37 18.49 -14.54 14.95
N ALA A 38 19.39 -13.67 15.44
CA ALA A 38 19.59 -12.34 14.88
C ALA A 38 20.16 -12.42 13.46
N ARG A 39 21.14 -13.30 13.22
CA ARG A 39 21.70 -13.54 11.89
C ARG A 39 20.64 -14.07 10.94
N GLU A 40 19.81 -15.00 11.38
CA GLU A 40 18.73 -15.54 10.58
C GLU A 40 17.67 -14.48 10.28
N ALA A 41 17.28 -13.67 11.26
CA ALA A 41 16.35 -12.56 11.07
C ALA A 41 16.88 -11.55 10.05
N ILE A 42 18.16 -11.18 10.14
CA ILE A 42 18.82 -10.30 9.17
C ILE A 42 18.83 -10.95 7.77
N SER A 43 19.13 -12.25 7.67
CA SER A 43 19.12 -12.98 6.40
C SER A 43 17.72 -12.99 5.76
N ARG A 44 16.69 -13.28 6.55
CA ARG A 44 15.28 -13.26 6.11
C ARG A 44 14.84 -11.86 5.70
N PHE A 45 15.25 -10.84 6.45
CA PHE A 45 14.99 -9.43 6.12
C PHE A 45 15.62 -9.06 4.78
N ASN A 46 16.92 -9.33 4.61
CA ASN A 46 17.64 -9.06 3.35
C ASN A 46 16.99 -9.76 2.15
N SER A 47 16.59 -11.03 2.31
CA SER A 47 15.88 -11.76 1.24
C SER A 47 14.52 -11.15 0.93
N THR A 48 13.81 -10.62 1.93
CA THR A 48 12.51 -9.99 1.74
C THR A 48 12.67 -8.66 0.99
N THR A 49 13.63 -7.84 1.39
CA THR A 49 13.96 -6.57 0.71
C THR A 49 14.31 -6.81 -0.76
N ALA A 50 15.16 -7.80 -1.06
CA ALA A 50 15.50 -8.14 -2.44
C ALA A 50 14.28 -8.56 -3.29
N ARG A 51 13.33 -9.29 -2.71
CA ARG A 51 12.08 -9.66 -3.40
C ARG A 51 11.19 -8.45 -3.65
N ILE A 52 11.08 -7.54 -2.68
CA ILE A 52 10.33 -6.30 -2.83
C ILE A 52 10.94 -5.44 -3.94
N GLU A 53 12.26 -5.28 -3.96
CA GLU A 53 12.97 -4.56 -5.02
C GLU A 53 12.71 -5.18 -6.40
N SER A 54 12.74 -6.51 -6.51
CA SER A 54 12.42 -7.21 -7.76
C SER A 54 10.98 -6.95 -8.21
N ILE A 55 9.99 -7.02 -7.30
CA ILE A 55 8.59 -6.75 -7.59
C ILE A 55 8.40 -5.30 -8.05
N LEU A 56 9.04 -4.35 -7.37
CA LEU A 56 8.96 -2.93 -7.73
C LEU A 56 9.61 -2.67 -9.09
N SER A 57 10.77 -3.28 -9.36
CA SER A 57 11.44 -3.19 -10.65
C SER A 57 10.60 -3.80 -11.78
N ASP A 58 10.01 -4.98 -11.55
CA ASP A 58 9.11 -5.61 -12.51
C ASP A 58 7.86 -4.77 -12.76
N ALA A 59 7.28 -4.18 -11.71
CA ALA A 59 6.12 -3.30 -11.83
C ALA A 59 6.45 -2.04 -12.65
N GLN A 60 7.59 -1.40 -12.38
CA GLN A 60 8.06 -0.25 -13.17
C GLN A 60 8.35 -0.62 -14.63
N ALA A 61 8.84 -1.83 -14.87
CA ALA A 61 9.10 -2.36 -16.21
C ALA A 61 7.84 -2.88 -16.91
N GLY A 62 6.65 -2.73 -16.32
CA GLY A 62 5.39 -3.21 -16.90
C GLY A 62 5.23 -4.74 -16.91
N LYS A 63 6.05 -5.47 -16.15
CA LYS A 63 6.02 -6.93 -16.06
C LYS A 63 5.01 -7.40 -15.00
N GLY A 64 4.40 -8.56 -15.25
CA GLY A 64 3.34 -9.11 -14.39
C GLY A 64 2.02 -8.33 -14.49
N THR A 65 1.00 -8.76 -13.75
CA THR A 65 -0.34 -8.14 -13.78
C THR A 65 -0.34 -6.73 -13.18
N LEU A 66 0.41 -6.48 -12.10
CA LEU A 66 0.52 -5.15 -11.49
C LEU A 66 1.31 -4.18 -12.37
N GLY A 67 2.44 -4.61 -12.94
CA GLY A 67 3.21 -3.78 -13.87
C GLY A 67 2.39 -3.43 -15.11
N ARG A 68 1.75 -4.43 -15.74
CA ARG A 68 0.83 -4.19 -16.85
C ARG A 68 -0.25 -3.18 -16.46
N PHE A 69 -0.89 -3.33 -15.31
CA PHE A 69 -1.95 -2.41 -14.87
C PHE A 69 -1.46 -0.96 -14.69
N VAL A 70 -0.25 -0.75 -14.20
CA VAL A 70 0.32 0.59 -13.97
C VAL A 70 0.82 1.24 -15.26
N THR A 71 1.35 0.45 -16.20
CA THR A 71 1.93 0.98 -17.45
C THR A 71 0.96 0.95 -18.64
N ASP A 72 -0.27 0.46 -18.47
CA ASP A 72 -1.20 0.32 -19.58
C ASP A 72 -1.80 1.66 -20.01
N GLU A 73 -1.17 2.31 -20.98
CA GLU A 73 -1.72 3.49 -21.67
C GLU A 73 -3.12 3.23 -22.25
N THR A 74 -3.45 1.97 -22.60
CA THR A 74 -4.77 1.65 -23.13
C THR A 74 -5.86 1.77 -22.06
N LEU A 75 -5.56 1.52 -20.78
CA LEU A 75 -6.53 1.73 -19.69
C LEU A 75 -6.87 3.22 -19.55
N PHE A 76 -5.85 4.09 -19.54
CA PHE A 76 -6.05 5.54 -19.46
C PHE A 76 -6.84 6.05 -20.67
N ASN A 77 -6.51 5.58 -21.88
CA ASN A 77 -7.24 5.92 -23.09
C ASN A 77 -8.70 5.43 -23.05
N ASN A 78 -8.93 4.19 -22.59
CA ASN A 78 -10.27 3.64 -22.44
C ASN A 78 -11.09 4.41 -21.40
N LEU A 79 -10.50 4.78 -20.26
CA LEU A 79 -11.16 5.59 -19.23
C LEU A 79 -11.52 6.98 -19.74
N ASN A 80 -10.62 7.65 -20.46
CA ASN A 80 -10.91 8.94 -21.07
C ASN A 80 -12.02 8.83 -22.12
N GLN A 81 -12.01 7.78 -22.93
CA GLN A 81 -13.05 7.55 -23.93
C GLN A 81 -14.39 7.23 -23.28
N THR A 82 -14.43 6.42 -22.23
CA THR A 82 -15.63 6.18 -21.43
C THR A 82 -16.16 7.46 -20.81
N ALA A 83 -15.28 8.29 -20.20
CA ALA A 83 -15.67 9.58 -19.64
C ALA A 83 -16.25 10.52 -20.71
N SER A 84 -15.63 10.57 -21.90
CA SER A 84 -16.14 11.33 -23.05
C SER A 84 -17.54 10.87 -23.48
N ASN A 85 -17.75 9.55 -23.60
CA ASN A 85 -19.03 8.97 -23.99
C ASN A 85 -20.13 9.27 -22.96
N ILE A 86 -19.81 9.19 -21.66
CA ILE A 86 -20.73 9.54 -20.57
C ILE A 86 -21.12 11.01 -20.65
N ASN A 87 -20.14 11.90 -20.85
CA ASN A 87 -20.40 13.34 -20.97
C ASN A 87 -21.29 13.66 -22.18
N GLN A 88 -21.05 13.00 -23.32
CA GLN A 88 -21.86 13.17 -24.51
C GLN A 88 -23.31 12.69 -24.28
N PHE A 89 -23.48 11.48 -23.73
CA PHE A 89 -24.80 10.95 -23.39
C PHE A 89 -25.56 11.86 -22.42
N SER A 90 -24.88 12.38 -21.38
CA SER A 90 -25.48 13.31 -20.42
C SER A 90 -25.90 14.62 -21.07
N SER A 91 -25.10 15.13 -22.02
CA SER A 91 -25.43 16.35 -22.79
C SER A 91 -26.64 16.14 -23.68
N GLU A 92 -26.67 15.04 -24.45
CA GLU A 92 -27.78 14.69 -25.33
C GLU A 92 -29.07 14.43 -24.53
N GLY A 93 -28.98 13.74 -23.39
CA GLY A 93 -30.09 13.53 -22.47
C GLY A 93 -30.64 14.86 -21.93
N THR A 94 -29.76 15.78 -21.53
CA THR A 94 -30.17 17.12 -21.06
C THR A 94 -30.85 17.92 -22.16
N LYS A 95 -30.32 17.89 -23.39
CA LYS A 95 -30.91 18.54 -24.56
C LYS A 95 -32.27 17.94 -24.90
N PHE A 96 -32.41 16.62 -24.86
CA PHE A 96 -33.69 15.96 -25.05
C PHE A 96 -34.71 16.39 -24.00
N LEU A 97 -34.34 16.41 -22.71
CA LEU A 97 -35.23 16.86 -21.63
C LEU A 97 -35.67 18.31 -21.83
N TYR A 98 -34.76 19.15 -22.30
CA TYR A 98 -35.05 20.53 -22.65
C TYR A 98 -36.05 20.63 -23.82
N ASP A 99 -35.80 19.94 -24.93
CA ASP A 99 -36.67 19.92 -26.11
C ASP A 99 -38.05 19.31 -25.80
N PHE A 100 -38.08 18.26 -24.98
CA PHE A 100 -39.31 17.60 -24.52
C PHE A 100 -40.16 18.54 -23.67
N ARG A 101 -39.54 19.30 -22.75
CA ARG A 101 -40.25 20.32 -21.96
C ARG A 101 -40.90 21.39 -22.84
N GLN A 102 -40.21 21.83 -23.89
CA GLN A 102 -40.74 22.87 -24.79
C GLN A 102 -41.85 22.37 -25.70
N ASN A 103 -41.74 21.16 -26.24
CA ASN A 103 -42.73 20.64 -27.17
C ASN A 103 -42.92 19.12 -27.03
N PRO A 104 -43.63 18.68 -25.97
CA PRO A 104 -43.82 17.25 -25.73
C PRO A 104 -44.67 16.58 -26.84
N LYS A 105 -45.53 17.35 -27.52
CA LYS A 105 -46.38 16.85 -28.63
C LYS A 105 -45.57 16.38 -29.84
N LYS A 106 -44.34 16.90 -30.04
CA LYS A 106 -43.43 16.44 -31.12
C LYS A 106 -42.95 15.00 -30.90
N PHE A 107 -42.83 14.58 -29.64
CA PHE A 107 -42.29 13.28 -29.26
C PHE A 107 -43.37 12.24 -28.93
N LEU A 108 -44.59 12.68 -28.54
CA LEU A 108 -45.70 11.80 -28.12
C LEU A 108 -46.71 11.47 -29.22
N ARG A 109 -46.32 11.47 -30.51
CA ARG A 109 -47.23 11.07 -31.61
C ARG A 109 -47.43 9.55 -31.63
N ILE A 110 -48.26 9.04 -30.74
CA ILE A 110 -48.83 7.69 -30.87
C ILE A 110 -49.96 7.79 -31.89
N LYS A 111 -49.78 7.19 -33.06
CA LYS A 111 -50.91 6.93 -33.97
C LYS A 111 -51.71 5.78 -33.36
N LEU A 112 -52.72 6.11 -32.56
CA LEU A 112 -53.78 5.18 -32.22
C LEU A 112 -54.59 4.95 -33.50
N ALA A 113 -54.18 3.95 -34.29
CA ALA A 113 -55.05 3.33 -35.27
C ALA A 113 -56.03 2.46 -34.47
N ILE A 114 -57.15 3.04 -34.05
CA ILE A 114 -58.30 2.27 -33.59
C ILE A 114 -59.29 2.28 -34.75
N PHE A 115 -59.66 1.07 -35.16
CA PHE A 115 -60.64 0.76 -36.19
C PHE A 115 -62.03 1.31 -35.85
#